data_AF-A0A6V7LPJ1-F1
#
_entry.id   AF-A0A6V7LPJ1-F1
#
_cell.length_a   1.000
_cell.length_b   1.000
_cell.length_c   1.000
_cell.angle_alpha   90.00
_cell.angle_beta   90.00
_cell.angle_gamma   90.00
#
_symmetry.space_group_name_H-M   'P 1'
#
loop_
_entity.id
_entity.type
_entity.pdbx_description
1 polymer ?
#
loop_
_entity_poly.entity_id
_entity_poly.type
_entity_poly.pdbx_seq_one_letter_code
_entity_poly.pdbx_strand_id
1 'polypeptide(L)'
;RLLQILCVLLGNSTFQCASAECLLQVVNRKGKAEDRKQLMILFTEEALRCIYSAAAAPPPGTQETHEAHYLFLKKLTQVLNGMATQLCTLWAKDEQSVRPAHFNIFLDTVLSFTMHSSLTLNHLANTIWIMLFRHEQMKNDSLVLTYVPKYIESTGPKLIK
;
A
#
# COMPACT_ATOMS: atom_id res chain seq x y z
N ARG A 1 16.87 -3.02 -9.24
CA ARG A 1 17.29 -1.59 -9.25
C ARG A 1 16.17 -0.65 -9.70
N LEU A 2 15.49 -0.86 -10.84
CA LEU A 2 14.41 0.04 -11.29
C LEU A 2 13.35 0.32 -10.22
N LEU A 3 12.81 -0.71 -9.56
CA LEU A 3 11.75 -0.53 -8.54
C LEU A 3 12.23 0.29 -7.34
N GLN A 4 13.48 0.13 -6.92
CA GLN A 4 14.07 0.92 -5.84
C GLN A 4 14.21 2.39 -6.25
N ILE A 5 14.62 2.67 -7.50
CA ILE A 5 14.67 4.04 -8.04
C ILE A 5 13.27 4.66 -8.03
N LEU A 6 12.26 3.94 -8.51
CA LEU A 6 10.88 4.42 -8.50
C LEU A 6 10.39 4.71 -7.07
N CYS A 7 10.72 3.87 -6.09
CA CYS A 7 10.39 4.12 -4.68
C CYS A 7 11.04 5.42 -4.16
N VAL A 8 12.33 5.66 -4.44
CA VAL A 8 13.02 6.90 -4.05
C VAL A 8 12.36 8.13 -4.70
N LEU A 9 11.98 8.02 -5.97
CA LEU A 9 11.34 9.11 -6.70
C LEU A 9 9.92 9.45 -6.21
N LEU A 10 9.27 8.58 -5.42
CA LEU A 10 8.01 8.92 -4.74
C LEU A 10 8.15 10.11 -3.78
N GLY A 11 9.34 10.32 -3.22
CA GLY A 11 9.63 11.47 -2.34
C GLY A 11 9.97 12.76 -3.08
N ASN A 12 10.03 12.75 -4.41
CA ASN A 12 10.36 13.92 -5.22
C ASN A 12 9.10 14.51 -5.86
N SER A 13 8.75 15.75 -5.52
CA SER A 13 7.51 16.39 -5.98
C SER A 13 7.37 16.46 -7.51
N THR A 14 8.47 16.55 -8.25
CA THR A 14 8.49 16.56 -9.72
C THR A 14 8.18 15.19 -10.31
N PHE A 15 8.65 14.11 -9.68
CA PHE A 15 8.59 12.75 -10.24
C PHE A 15 7.60 11.82 -9.53
N GLN A 16 7.01 12.22 -8.40
CA GLN A 16 6.20 11.35 -7.55
C GLN A 16 5.02 10.71 -8.29
N CYS A 17 4.26 11.49 -9.08
CA CYS A 17 3.11 10.99 -9.83
C CYS A 17 3.53 9.98 -10.91
N ALA A 18 4.50 10.35 -11.74
CA ALA A 18 5.00 9.48 -12.80
C ALA A 18 5.59 8.18 -12.23
N SER A 19 6.28 8.27 -11.10
CA SER A 19 6.86 7.11 -10.42
C SER A 19 5.78 6.19 -9.85
N ALA A 20 4.73 6.77 -9.24
CA ALA A 20 3.58 6.00 -8.77
C ALA A 20 2.83 5.33 -9.93
N GLU A 21 2.68 6.00 -11.08
CA GLU A 21 2.07 5.41 -12.28
C GLU A 21 2.90 4.24 -12.82
N CYS A 22 4.22 4.40 -12.93
CA CYS A 22 5.11 3.31 -13.32
C CYS A 22 5.01 2.12 -12.34
N LEU A 23 5.05 2.39 -11.03
CA LEU A 23 4.89 1.34 -10.02
C LEU A 23 3.53 0.65 -10.15
N LEU A 24 2.46 1.41 -10.40
CA LEU A 24 1.10 0.88 -10.56
C LEU A 24 1.03 -0.12 -11.71
N GLN A 25 1.63 0.20 -12.86
CA GLN A 25 1.70 -0.71 -14.00
C GLN A 25 2.48 -1.99 -13.65
N VAL A 26 3.57 -1.86 -12.90
CA VAL A 26 4.38 -3.01 -12.48
C VAL A 26 3.61 -3.93 -11.53
N VAL A 27 2.99 -3.37 -10.47
CA VAL A 27 2.31 -4.19 -9.45
C VAL A 27 1.01 -4.80 -9.95
N ASN A 28 0.41 -4.26 -11.01
CA ASN A 28 -0.76 -4.83 -11.67
C ASN A 28 -0.41 -5.80 -12.82
N ARG A 29 0.87 -6.07 -13.05
CA ARG A 29 1.30 -6.98 -14.11
C ARG A 29 0.73 -8.38 -13.87
N LYS A 30 0.04 -8.89 -14.89
CA LYS A 30 -0.42 -10.28 -14.99
C LYS A 30 0.71 -11.15 -15.53
N GLY A 31 0.73 -12.43 -15.16
CA GLY A 31 1.75 -13.37 -15.61
C GLY A 31 1.91 -14.56 -14.68
N LYS A 32 2.96 -15.35 -14.90
CA LYS A 32 3.29 -16.51 -14.04
C LYS A 32 3.62 -16.03 -12.63
N ALA A 33 3.33 -16.85 -11.63
CA ALA A 33 3.62 -16.51 -10.23
C ALA A 33 5.13 -16.34 -9.99
N GLU A 34 5.97 -17.17 -10.61
CA GLU A 34 7.43 -17.08 -10.53
C GLU A 34 7.96 -15.71 -10.97
N ASP A 35 7.48 -15.18 -12.09
CA ASP A 35 7.87 -13.85 -12.60
C ASP A 35 7.43 -12.72 -11.67
N ARG A 36 6.44 -12.95 -10.80
CA ARG A 36 5.91 -11.96 -9.86
C ARG A 36 6.59 -12.04 -8.49
N LYS A 37 7.33 -13.11 -8.18
CA LYS A 37 8.13 -13.21 -6.93
C LYS A 37 9.12 -12.06 -6.79
N GLN A 38 9.71 -11.59 -7.91
CA GLN A 38 10.61 -10.43 -7.90
C GLN A 38 9.97 -9.13 -7.38
N LEU A 39 8.64 -9.02 -7.41
CA LEU A 39 7.92 -7.84 -6.89
C LEU A 39 7.96 -7.76 -5.37
N MET A 40 8.33 -8.84 -4.68
CA MET A 40 8.52 -8.83 -3.22
C MET A 40 9.67 -7.92 -2.77
N ILE A 41 10.52 -7.45 -3.70
CA ILE A 41 11.48 -6.38 -3.42
C ILE A 41 10.80 -5.08 -2.92
N LEU A 42 9.52 -4.85 -3.25
CA LEU A 42 8.75 -3.70 -2.75
C LEU A 42 8.37 -3.82 -1.27
N PHE A 43 8.52 -5.00 -0.67
CA PHE A 43 8.33 -5.25 0.76
C PHE A 43 9.64 -5.26 1.56
N THR A 44 10.75 -4.85 0.93
CA THR A 44 12.00 -4.52 1.66
C THR A 44 11.79 -3.29 2.52
N GLU A 45 12.60 -3.16 3.58
CA GLU A 45 12.51 -2.02 4.50
C GLU A 45 12.67 -0.69 3.77
N GLU A 46 13.66 -0.60 2.87
CA GLU A 46 13.98 0.62 2.14
C GLU A 46 12.83 1.05 1.23
N ALA A 47 12.24 0.11 0.49
CA ALA A 47 11.11 0.39 -0.39
C ALA A 47 9.88 0.84 0.42
N LEU A 48 9.55 0.12 1.49
CA LEU A 48 8.41 0.45 2.34
C LEU A 48 8.58 1.79 3.06
N ARG A 49 9.79 2.14 3.52
CA ARG A 49 10.08 3.45 4.12
C ARG A 49 9.91 4.59 3.12
N CYS A 50 10.34 4.41 1.87
CA CYS A 50 10.12 5.42 0.82
C CYS A 50 8.62 5.62 0.56
N ILE A 51 7.86 4.53 0.45
CA ILE A 51 6.41 4.57 0.23
C ILE A 51 5.69 5.22 1.41
N TYR A 52 6.02 4.82 2.64
CA TYR A 52 5.45 5.39 3.86
C TYR A 52 5.75 6.90 3.96
N SER A 53 7.01 7.29 3.75
CA SER A 53 7.42 8.70 3.78
C SER A 53 6.67 9.53 2.74
N ALA A 54 6.44 9.00 1.54
CA ALA A 54 5.69 9.70 0.49
C ALA A 54 4.19 9.79 0.82
N ALA A 55 3.61 8.76 1.44
CA ALA A 55 2.22 8.75 1.88
C ALA A 55 1.96 9.72 3.06
N ALA A 56 2.94 9.89 3.95
CA ALA A 56 2.86 10.78 5.11
C ALA A 56 3.33 12.22 4.83
N ALA A 57 3.79 12.51 3.61
CA ALA A 57 4.25 13.84 3.25
C ALA A 57 3.09 14.86 3.33
N PRO A 58 3.29 16.03 3.93
CA PRO A 58 2.25 17.05 3.98
C PRO A 58 1.93 17.59 2.58
N PRO A 59 0.70 18.06 2.33
CA PRO A 59 0.36 18.70 1.07
C PRO A 59 1.23 19.95 0.86
N PRO A 60 1.69 20.23 -0.38
CA PRO A 60 2.44 21.44 -0.69
C PRO A 60 1.51 22.67 -0.65
N GLY A 61 2.04 23.88 -0.45
CA GLY A 61 1.23 25.01 0.05
C GLY A 61 0.07 25.54 -0.81
N THR A 62 0.12 25.50 -2.14
CA THR A 62 -0.93 26.14 -2.99
C THR A 62 -2.09 25.20 -3.31
N GLN A 63 -3.29 25.73 -3.56
CA GLN A 63 -4.47 24.90 -3.88
C GLN A 63 -4.27 23.93 -5.06
N GLU A 64 -3.62 24.38 -6.14
CA GLU A 64 -3.28 23.51 -7.29
C GLU A 64 -2.36 22.35 -6.86
N THR A 65 -1.39 22.65 -5.97
CA THR A 65 -0.50 21.61 -5.45
C THR A 65 -1.19 20.66 -4.47
N HIS A 66 -2.29 21.08 -3.81
CA HIS A 66 -3.13 20.18 -3.03
C HIS A 66 -3.87 19.17 -3.92
N GLU A 67 -4.42 19.61 -5.06
CA GLU A 67 -5.08 18.69 -6.00
C GLU A 67 -4.09 17.69 -6.58
N ALA A 68 -2.93 18.15 -7.04
CA ALA A 68 -1.87 17.28 -7.54
C ALA A 68 -1.40 16.26 -6.49
N HIS A 69 -1.23 16.70 -5.23
CA HIS A 69 -0.87 15.83 -4.12
C HIS A 69 -1.99 14.81 -3.81
N TYR A 70 -3.25 15.23 -3.84
CA TYR A 70 -4.38 14.31 -3.65
C TYR A 70 -4.44 13.24 -4.76
N LEU A 71 -4.24 13.64 -6.02
CA LEU A 71 -4.17 12.70 -7.14
C LEU A 71 -3.00 11.73 -6.98
N PHE A 72 -1.84 12.20 -6.52
CA PHE A 72 -0.70 11.36 -6.17
C PHE A 72 -1.07 10.33 -5.10
N LEU A 73 -1.65 10.77 -3.97
CA LEU A 73 -2.08 9.88 -2.88
C LEU A 73 -3.06 8.82 -3.37
N LYS A 74 -4.02 9.19 -4.23
CA LYS A 74 -4.94 8.24 -4.86
C LYS A 74 -4.20 7.17 -5.67
N LYS A 75 -3.21 7.56 -6.47
CA LYS A 75 -2.37 6.60 -7.21
C LYS A 75 -1.56 5.73 -6.27
N LEU A 76 -0.97 6.31 -5.21
CA LEU A 76 -0.18 5.56 -4.26
C LEU A 76 -1.01 4.49 -3.52
N THR A 77 -2.25 4.79 -3.13
CA THR A 77 -3.16 3.77 -2.56
C THR A 77 -3.47 2.66 -3.57
N GLN A 78 -3.58 2.98 -4.86
CA GLN A 78 -3.74 1.96 -5.92
C GLN A 78 -2.47 1.11 -6.08
N VAL A 79 -1.27 1.69 -5.94
CA VAL A 79 -0.01 0.92 -5.92
C VAL A 79 -0.02 -0.05 -4.75
N LEU A 80 -0.39 0.40 -3.54
CA LEU A 80 -0.51 -0.45 -2.36
C LEU A 80 -1.53 -1.59 -2.57
N ASN A 81 -2.63 -1.34 -3.26
CA ASN A 81 -3.60 -2.37 -3.61
C ASN A 81 -2.99 -3.43 -4.56
N GLY A 82 -2.28 -2.99 -5.60
CA GLY A 82 -1.54 -3.92 -6.46
C GLY A 82 -0.51 -4.73 -5.67
N MET A 83 0.26 -4.09 -4.78
CA MET A 83 1.21 -4.78 -3.90
C MET A 83 0.53 -5.83 -3.01
N ALA A 84 -0.60 -5.50 -2.37
CA ALA A 84 -1.38 -6.44 -1.57
C ALA A 84 -1.88 -7.62 -2.41
N THR A 85 -2.36 -7.37 -3.63
CA THR A 85 -2.79 -8.42 -4.56
C THR A 85 -1.65 -9.39 -4.87
N GLN A 86 -0.45 -8.86 -5.14
CA GLN A 86 0.74 -9.68 -5.38
C GLN A 86 1.12 -10.48 -4.14
N LEU A 87 1.12 -9.85 -2.97
CA LEU A 87 1.44 -10.50 -1.71
C LEU A 87 0.47 -11.66 -1.41
N CYS A 88 -0.85 -11.42 -1.46
CA CYS A 88 -1.85 -12.46 -1.23
C CYS A 88 -1.73 -13.62 -2.25
N THR A 89 -1.38 -13.32 -3.50
CA THR A 89 -1.24 -14.37 -4.52
C THR A 89 -0.01 -15.25 -4.29
N LEU A 90 1.09 -14.68 -3.80
CA LEU A 90 2.35 -15.38 -3.60
C LEU A 90 2.39 -16.12 -2.26
N TRP A 91 1.80 -15.54 -1.21
CA TRP A 91 1.73 -16.15 0.11
C TRP A 91 0.86 -17.43 0.08
N ALA A 92 -0.27 -17.42 -0.63
CA ALA A 92 -1.15 -18.60 -0.71
C ALA A 92 -0.53 -19.85 -1.38
N LYS A 93 0.55 -19.72 -2.15
CA LYS A 93 1.02 -20.78 -3.07
C LYS A 93 2.25 -21.55 -2.59
N ASP A 94 2.94 -21.03 -1.59
CA ASP A 94 4.24 -21.53 -1.18
C ASP A 94 4.20 -21.79 0.32
N GLU A 95 4.29 -23.06 0.72
CA GLU A 95 4.34 -23.44 2.14
C GLU A 95 5.56 -22.84 2.85
N GLN A 96 6.59 -22.42 2.10
CA GLN A 96 7.74 -21.68 2.62
C GLN A 96 7.60 -20.16 2.51
N SER A 97 6.45 -19.63 2.05
CA SER A 97 6.24 -18.18 2.03
C SER A 97 6.20 -17.62 3.46
N VAL A 98 7.26 -16.89 3.79
CA VAL A 98 7.38 -16.21 5.08
C VAL A 98 6.78 -14.81 4.95
N ARG A 99 6.09 -14.37 6.01
CA ARG A 99 5.67 -12.97 6.18
C ARG A 99 6.83 -12.02 5.88
N PRO A 100 6.63 -10.96 5.08
CA PRO A 100 7.68 -9.95 4.89
C PRO A 100 8.15 -9.38 6.22
N ALA A 101 9.46 -9.27 6.42
CA ALA A 101 10.04 -8.89 7.71
C ALA A 101 9.53 -7.54 8.24
N HIS A 102 9.28 -6.58 7.34
CA HIS A 102 8.85 -5.22 7.67
C HIS A 102 7.39 -4.95 7.31
N PHE A 103 6.55 -6.01 7.31
CA PHE A 103 5.15 -5.91 6.89
C PHE A 103 4.34 -4.89 7.71
N ASN A 104 4.75 -4.59 8.94
CA ASN A 104 4.13 -3.55 9.76
C ASN A 104 4.16 -2.18 9.08
N ILE A 105 5.24 -1.81 8.37
CA ILE A 105 5.33 -0.52 7.67
C ILE A 105 4.28 -0.43 6.56
N PHE A 106 4.05 -1.54 5.84
CA PHE A 106 2.98 -1.63 4.86
C PHE A 106 1.60 -1.42 5.52
N LEU A 107 1.32 -2.14 6.61
CA LEU A 107 0.05 -2.05 7.34
C LEU A 107 -0.18 -0.65 7.93
N ASP A 108 0.86 -0.01 8.48
CA ASP A 108 0.83 1.37 8.99
C ASP A 108 0.53 2.35 7.85
N THR A 109 1.12 2.14 6.67
CA THR A 109 0.83 2.96 5.48
C THR A 109 -0.62 2.79 5.02
N VAL A 110 -1.15 1.57 4.99
CA VAL A 110 -2.56 1.34 4.63
C VAL A 110 -3.50 1.96 5.67
N LEU A 111 -3.16 1.84 6.96
CA LEU A 111 -3.94 2.42 8.05
C LEU A 111 -3.98 3.95 7.96
N SER A 112 -2.89 4.62 7.57
CA SER A 112 -2.89 6.07 7.38
C SER A 112 -3.89 6.52 6.31
N PHE A 113 -4.02 5.76 5.22
CA PHE A 113 -5.06 5.98 4.20
C PHE A 113 -6.47 5.66 4.70
N THR A 114 -6.64 4.69 5.60
CA THR A 114 -7.93 4.37 6.26
C THR A 114 -8.35 5.45 7.27
N MET A 115 -7.40 6.21 7.83
CA MET A 115 -7.68 7.34 8.72
C MET A 115 -7.83 8.67 7.98
N HIS A 116 -7.55 8.69 6.67
CA HIS A 116 -7.59 9.92 5.88
C HIS A 116 -9.01 10.51 5.80
N SER A 117 -9.12 11.83 5.68
CA SER A 117 -10.41 12.54 5.59
C SER A 117 -11.18 12.22 4.31
N SER A 118 -10.49 12.05 3.19
CA SER A 118 -11.08 11.63 1.91
C SER A 118 -11.71 10.23 1.98
N LEU A 119 -13.02 10.16 1.74
CA LEU A 119 -13.77 8.91 1.58
C LEU A 119 -13.26 8.04 0.42
N THR A 120 -12.73 8.65 -0.65
CA THR A 120 -12.16 7.89 -1.77
C THR A 120 -10.90 7.14 -1.36
N LEU A 121 -9.99 7.79 -0.62
CA LEU A 121 -8.78 7.13 -0.14
C LEU A 121 -9.10 6.05 0.89
N ASN A 122 -10.06 6.32 1.79
CA ASN A 122 -10.59 5.32 2.72
C ASN A 122 -11.13 4.09 1.98
N HIS A 123 -11.96 4.29 0.95
CA HIS A 123 -12.53 3.20 0.18
C HIS A 123 -11.43 2.36 -0.50
N LEU A 124 -10.44 3.01 -1.12
CA LEU A 124 -9.31 2.31 -1.72
C LEU A 124 -8.51 1.52 -0.69
N ALA A 125 -8.24 2.08 0.50
CA ALA A 125 -7.57 1.35 1.59
C ALA A 125 -8.40 0.17 2.10
N ASN A 126 -9.72 0.30 2.20
CA ASN A 126 -10.61 -0.78 2.63
C ASN A 126 -10.56 -1.99 1.70
N THR A 127 -10.36 -1.79 0.39
CA THR A 127 -10.17 -2.93 -0.52
C THR A 127 -8.93 -3.76 -0.17
N ILE A 128 -7.88 -3.13 0.37
CA ILE A 128 -6.68 -3.81 0.86
C ILE A 128 -7.00 -4.64 2.10
N TRP A 129 -7.63 -4.04 3.10
CA TRP A 129 -8.04 -4.74 4.32
C TRP A 129 -8.93 -5.95 4.01
N ILE A 130 -9.90 -5.82 3.10
CA ILE A 130 -10.75 -6.93 2.67
C ILE A 130 -9.90 -8.07 2.08
N MET A 131 -8.89 -7.78 1.27
CA MET A 131 -8.00 -8.81 0.72
C MET A 131 -7.21 -9.51 1.83
N LEU A 132 -6.65 -8.76 2.78
CA LEU A 132 -5.85 -9.31 3.88
C LEU A 132 -6.69 -10.17 4.82
N PHE A 133 -7.87 -9.68 5.23
CA PHE A 133 -8.74 -10.38 6.18
C PHE A 133 -9.47 -11.59 5.57
N ARG A 134 -9.60 -11.66 4.25
CA ARG A 134 -10.15 -12.84 3.56
C ARG A 134 -9.09 -13.87 3.20
N HIS A 135 -7.80 -13.54 3.26
CA HIS A 135 -6.72 -14.44 2.87
C HIS A 135 -6.48 -15.49 3.96
N GLU A 136 -6.47 -16.77 3.58
CA GLU A 136 -6.48 -17.92 4.50
C GLU A 136 -5.37 -17.92 5.55
N GLN A 137 -4.15 -17.51 5.16
CA GLN A 137 -3.02 -17.44 6.10
C GLN A 137 -2.94 -16.09 6.81
N MET A 138 -3.24 -14.99 6.13
CA MET A 138 -3.05 -13.64 6.70
C MET A 138 -4.10 -13.30 7.74
N LYS A 139 -5.33 -13.83 7.60
CA LYS A 139 -6.39 -13.64 8.59
C LYS A 139 -6.01 -14.19 9.98
N ASN A 140 -5.07 -15.13 10.02
CA ASN A 140 -4.55 -15.74 11.25
C ASN A 140 -3.14 -15.22 11.61
N ASP A 141 -2.56 -14.33 10.82
CA ASP A 141 -1.23 -13.78 11.10
C ASP A 141 -1.27 -12.87 12.33
N SER A 142 -0.37 -13.14 13.28
CA SER A 142 -0.32 -12.44 14.57
C SER A 142 -0.17 -10.93 14.42
N LEU A 143 0.61 -10.46 13.43
CA LEU A 143 0.81 -9.04 13.20
C LEU A 143 -0.45 -8.42 12.60
N VAL A 144 -1.04 -9.04 11.56
CA VAL A 144 -2.30 -8.55 10.95
C VAL A 144 -3.41 -8.42 11.98
N LEU A 145 -3.54 -9.39 12.89
CA LEU A 145 -4.54 -9.35 13.96
C LEU A 145 -4.39 -8.15 14.89
N THR A 146 -3.17 -7.63 15.11
CA THR A 146 -2.96 -6.40 15.91
C THR A 146 -3.55 -5.14 15.26
N TYR A 147 -3.86 -5.17 13.96
CA TYR A 147 -4.45 -4.05 13.24
C TYR A 147 -5.97 -4.11 13.17
N VAL A 148 -6.60 -5.24 13.50
CA VAL A 148 -8.08 -5.38 13.48
C VAL A 148 -8.75 -4.36 14.41
N PRO A 149 -8.34 -4.19 15.69
CA PRO A 149 -8.92 -3.16 16.55
C PRO A 149 -8.73 -1.75 15.99
N LYS A 150 -7.51 -1.41 15.54
CA LYS A 150 -7.18 -0.10 14.96
C LYS A 150 -8.04 0.23 13.73
N TYR A 151 -8.26 -0.78 12.88
CA TYR A 151 -9.11 -0.67 11.69
C TYR A 151 -10.57 -0.42 12.08
N ILE A 152 -11.11 -1.19 13.04
CA ILE A 152 -12.50 -1.04 13.51
C ILE A 152 -12.69 0.33 14.16
N GLU A 153 -11.77 0.78 15.01
CA GLU A 153 -11.82 2.11 15.62
C GLU A 153 -11.78 3.24 14.58
N SER A 154 -11.00 3.07 13.51
CA SER A 154 -10.86 4.08 12.44
C SER A 154 -12.08 4.13 11.50
N THR A 155 -12.76 3.00 11.30
CA THR A 155 -13.85 2.86 10.31
C THR A 155 -15.24 2.92 10.96
N GLY A 156 -15.38 2.47 12.20
CA GLY A 156 -16.65 2.45 12.95
C GLY A 156 -17.37 3.80 12.95
N PRO A 157 -16.71 4.92 13.31
CA PRO A 157 -17.33 6.24 13.27
C PRO A 157 -17.80 6.68 11.87
N LYS A 158 -17.21 6.13 10.80
CA LYS A 158 -17.58 6.45 9.41
C LYS A 158 -18.80 5.66 8.92
N LEU A 159 -19.19 4.59 9.63
CA LEU A 159 -20.35 3.75 9.33
C LEU A 159 -21.62 4.24 10.03
N ILE A 160 -21.46 4.97 11.14
CA ILE A 160 -22.57 5.56 11.88
C ILE A 160 -22.84 6.94 11.24
N LYS A 161 -23.93 7.01 10.47
CA LYS A 161 -24.51 8.26 9.98
C LYS A 161 -25.71 8.63 10.83
#